data_AF-A0A6C2UFH9-F1
#
_entry.id   AF-A0A6C2UFH9-F1
#
_cell.length_a   1.000
_cell.length_b   1.000
_cell.length_c   1.000
_cell.angle_alpha   90.00
_cell.angle_beta   90.00
_cell.angle_gamma   90.00
#
_symmetry.space_group_name_H-M   'P 1'
#
loop_
_entity.id
_entity.type
_entity.pdbx_description
1 polymer ?
#
loop_
_entity_poly.entity_id
_entity_poly.type
_entity_poly.pdbx_seq_one_letter_code
_entity_poly.pdbx_strand_id
1 'polypeptide(L)'
;MRRLILLAGFAFVLQAVGDGAFDGDPEGPRCNLLKEAMGRPLVNGGFQREGFHLWDPSIIKVGDTYHMFASCWPNDDFQKWKQSYVVRAVSENLFGPYTYVEDVLLPRPGKFFDSQGCHNPKITFHNGKYYLYHLGIPAWKSGVAVSDSVEGPWERRDDWCIPANNPAIWIHEDGSVYGVGKVKVPNPKYDGSKEFNHQFHHLQAIKADSIFGPYTQLHAKGENALPENYENEDPCIWYDGTRYHVLVTDLHGYATGDDRGFVYYTSEDGLKYELVSTETLFSRNQPIRFADGSEFKFARIERPNVVLNEKGEVIAVLAACLPPKNEQGSRILVFPVNNFSAAR
;
A
#
# COMPACT_ATOMS: atom_id res chain seq x y z
N MET A 1 44.92 -33.80 -61.39
CA MET A 1 46.30 -34.31 -61.28
C MET A 1 46.88 -33.94 -59.93
N ARG A 2 47.73 -34.81 -59.38
CA ARG A 2 48.31 -34.84 -58.02
C ARG A 2 49.07 -33.58 -57.59
N ARG A 3 49.08 -33.34 -56.26
CA ARG A 3 50.21 -33.04 -55.31
C ARG A 3 49.57 -32.53 -54.01
N LEU A 4 49.58 -33.19 -52.85
CA LEU A 4 50.62 -33.76 -51.96
C LEU A 4 51.56 -32.73 -51.31
N ILE A 5 51.73 -32.94 -49.98
CA ILE A 5 52.75 -32.49 -49.01
C ILE A 5 52.27 -31.36 -48.06
N LEU A 6 52.61 -31.25 -46.77
CA LEU A 6 52.95 -32.12 -45.60
C LEU A 6 53.39 -31.10 -44.50
N LEU A 7 53.05 -31.36 -43.23
CA LEU A 7 53.70 -30.85 -41.98
C LEU A 7 53.67 -29.34 -41.66
N ALA A 8 53.14 -29.00 -40.49
CA ALA A 8 53.96 -28.79 -39.28
C ALA A 8 53.05 -28.62 -38.05
N GLY A 9 53.38 -29.36 -36.98
CA GLY A 9 52.73 -29.18 -35.68
C GLY A 9 53.24 -27.93 -34.98
N PHE A 10 52.34 -27.29 -34.24
CA PHE A 10 52.70 -26.43 -33.12
C PHE A 10 51.76 -26.75 -31.96
N ALA A 11 52.36 -27.16 -30.85
CA ALA A 11 51.68 -27.33 -29.57
C ALA A 11 51.21 -25.96 -29.07
N PHE A 12 49.93 -25.86 -28.70
CA PHE A 12 49.44 -24.80 -27.84
C PHE A 12 48.93 -25.41 -26.54
N VAL A 13 49.51 -24.91 -25.45
CA VAL A 13 49.15 -25.23 -24.08
C VAL A 13 47.70 -24.79 -23.85
N LEU A 14 46.82 -25.74 -23.53
CA LEU A 14 45.49 -25.42 -23.00
C LEU A 14 45.67 -24.94 -21.56
N GLN A 15 45.58 -23.63 -21.34
CA GLN A 15 45.23 -23.10 -20.03
C GLN A 15 43.72 -23.36 -19.83
N ALA A 16 43.41 -24.14 -18.80
CA ALA A 16 42.05 -24.26 -18.29
C ALA A 16 41.62 -22.89 -17.75
N VAL A 17 40.71 -22.22 -18.46
CA VAL A 17 39.87 -21.17 -17.88
C VAL A 17 38.69 -21.90 -17.29
N GLY A 18 38.54 -21.83 -15.96
CA GLY A 18 37.40 -22.41 -15.27
C GLY A 18 36.12 -21.71 -15.73
N ASP A 19 35.17 -22.50 -16.20
CA ASP A 19 33.78 -22.08 -16.38
C ASP A 19 33.19 -21.72 -15.01
N GLY A 20 33.33 -20.46 -14.62
CA GLY A 20 32.49 -19.84 -13.61
C GLY A 20 31.17 -19.46 -14.26
N ALA A 21 30.36 -20.45 -14.63
CA ALA A 21 28.96 -20.22 -14.93
C ALA A 21 28.30 -19.71 -13.65
N PHE A 22 27.82 -18.47 -13.68
CA PHE A 22 26.78 -18.02 -12.77
C PHE A 22 25.55 -18.89 -13.06
N ASP A 23 25.36 -19.95 -12.29
CA ASP A 23 24.06 -20.59 -12.14
C ASP A 23 23.15 -19.59 -11.43
N GLY A 24 22.62 -18.65 -12.20
CA GLY A 24 21.46 -17.88 -11.80
C GLY A 24 20.28 -18.83 -11.71
N ASP A 25 19.66 -18.89 -10.53
CA ASP A 25 18.43 -19.62 -10.29
C ASP A 25 17.40 -19.24 -11.38
N PRO A 26 16.92 -20.21 -12.20
CA PRO A 26 15.97 -19.94 -13.28
C PRO A 26 14.56 -19.63 -12.77
N GLU A 27 14.35 -19.61 -11.45
CA GLU A 27 13.09 -19.23 -10.82
C GLU A 27 13.26 -17.86 -10.16
N GLY A 28 12.60 -16.82 -10.70
CA GLY A 28 12.53 -15.49 -10.07
C GLY A 28 12.05 -15.55 -8.61
N PRO A 29 12.15 -14.47 -7.82
CA PRO A 29 12.05 -14.54 -6.37
C PRO A 29 10.70 -15.13 -5.92
N ARG A 30 10.70 -16.38 -5.45
CA ARG A 30 9.48 -17.12 -5.10
C ARG A 30 9.01 -16.89 -3.67
N CYS A 31 9.92 -16.53 -2.76
CA CYS A 31 9.62 -16.39 -1.35
C CYS A 31 9.21 -14.96 -1.01
N ASN A 32 7.98 -14.77 -0.51
CA ASN A 32 7.57 -13.50 0.06
C ASN A 32 7.90 -13.45 1.55
N LEU A 33 9.07 -12.90 1.90
CA LEU A 33 9.55 -12.80 3.28
C LEU A 33 8.57 -12.10 4.24
N LEU A 34 7.81 -11.12 3.75
CA LEU A 34 6.80 -10.45 4.57
C LEU A 34 5.64 -11.39 4.87
N LYS A 35 5.19 -12.17 3.87
CA LYS A 35 4.15 -13.18 4.06
C LYS A 35 4.60 -14.28 5.03
N GLU A 36 5.85 -14.74 4.94
CA GLU A 36 6.39 -15.75 5.86
C GLU A 36 6.44 -15.24 7.31
N ALA A 37 6.76 -13.96 7.49
CA ALA A 37 6.77 -13.30 8.79
C ALA A 37 5.36 -13.03 9.37
N MET A 38 4.32 -13.08 8.53
CA MET A 38 2.94 -12.81 8.96
C MET A 38 2.35 -13.98 9.74
N GLY A 39 1.90 -13.68 10.95
CA GLY A 39 1.03 -14.55 11.73
C GLY A 39 -0.44 -14.36 11.38
N ARG A 40 -1.29 -15.01 12.17
CA ARG A 40 -2.74 -15.03 11.98
C ARG A 40 -3.43 -13.91 12.77
N PRO A 41 -4.47 -13.26 12.24
CA PRO A 41 -5.21 -12.25 12.95
C PRO A 41 -6.07 -12.90 14.06
N LEU A 42 -6.44 -12.11 15.06
CA LEU A 42 -7.40 -12.53 16.09
C LEU A 42 -8.82 -12.50 15.52
N VAL A 43 -9.66 -13.49 15.87
CA VAL A 43 -11.06 -13.58 15.41
C VAL A 43 -11.90 -12.37 15.82
N ASN A 44 -11.69 -11.89 17.05
CA ASN A 44 -12.31 -10.71 17.65
C ASN A 44 -11.32 -9.53 17.75
N GLY A 45 -10.24 -9.54 16.94
CA GLY A 45 -9.29 -8.43 16.88
C GLY A 45 -9.68 -7.37 15.88
N GLY A 46 -8.75 -6.47 15.61
CA GLY A 46 -8.91 -5.38 14.66
C GLY A 46 -10.08 -4.46 15.04
N PHE A 47 -10.74 -3.89 14.02
CA PHE A 47 -11.81 -2.92 14.24
C PHE A 47 -13.06 -3.30 13.46
N GLN A 48 -14.18 -3.36 14.17
CA GLN A 48 -15.51 -3.58 13.60
C GLN A 48 -16.50 -2.60 14.23
N ARG A 49 -17.46 -2.14 13.42
CA ARG A 49 -18.54 -1.26 13.87
C ARG A 49 -19.85 -1.71 13.24
N GLU A 50 -20.81 -2.10 14.08
CA GLU A 50 -22.12 -2.57 13.62
C GLU A 50 -22.84 -1.49 12.80
N GLY A 51 -23.40 -1.87 11.65
CA GLY A 51 -24.09 -0.95 10.74
C GLY A 51 -23.17 -0.12 9.81
N PHE A 52 -21.85 -0.33 9.85
CA PHE A 52 -20.91 0.46 9.06
C PHE A 52 -19.89 -0.40 8.32
N HIS A 53 -19.50 0.08 7.15
CA HIS A 53 -18.25 -0.31 6.51
C HIS A 53 -17.10 0.49 7.12
N LEU A 54 -16.01 -0.21 7.43
CA LEU A 54 -14.71 0.36 7.79
C LEU A 54 -13.69 0.02 6.70
N TRP A 55 -12.84 0.98 6.38
CA TRP A 55 -11.90 0.90 5.26
C TRP A 55 -10.63 1.73 5.52
N ASP A 56 -9.60 1.56 4.70
CA ASP A 56 -8.38 2.38 4.70
C ASP A 56 -7.66 2.51 6.06
N PRO A 57 -7.35 1.40 6.73
CA PRO A 57 -6.78 1.47 8.07
C PRO A 57 -5.42 2.18 8.09
N SER A 58 -5.19 2.92 9.16
CA SER A 58 -3.89 3.51 9.52
C SER A 58 -3.79 3.59 11.03
N ILE A 59 -2.69 3.11 11.61
CA ILE A 59 -2.52 3.03 13.07
C ILE A 59 -1.27 3.79 13.49
N ILE A 60 -1.36 4.55 14.58
CA ILE A 60 -0.22 5.13 15.28
C ILE A 60 -0.29 4.80 16.77
N LYS A 61 0.85 4.59 17.43
CA LYS A 61 0.93 4.41 18.89
C LYS A 61 1.26 5.73 19.57
N VAL A 62 0.53 6.07 20.63
CA VAL A 62 0.79 7.24 21.49
C VAL A 62 0.70 6.80 22.95
N GLY A 63 1.81 6.86 23.68
CA GLY A 63 1.92 6.23 24.99
C GLY A 63 1.68 4.72 24.91
N ASP A 64 0.72 4.24 25.71
CA ASP A 64 0.30 2.83 25.74
C ASP A 64 -0.90 2.53 24.83
N THR A 65 -1.41 3.53 24.10
CA THR A 65 -2.61 3.41 23.28
C THR A 65 -2.29 3.39 21.79
N TYR A 66 -2.90 2.48 21.06
CA TYR A 66 -2.94 2.46 19.61
C TYR A 66 -4.18 3.19 19.11
N HIS A 67 -4.00 4.13 18.18
CA HIS A 67 -5.06 4.93 17.57
C HIS A 67 -5.19 4.52 16.11
N MET A 68 -6.32 3.89 15.76
CA MET A 68 -6.66 3.52 14.40
C MET A 68 -7.57 4.59 13.78
N PHE A 69 -7.15 5.11 12.63
CA PHE A 69 -7.97 5.94 11.76
C PHE A 69 -8.46 5.10 10.58
N ALA A 70 -9.72 5.29 10.21
CA ALA A 70 -10.37 4.54 9.13
C ALA A 70 -11.44 5.38 8.42
N SER A 71 -11.65 5.11 7.14
CA SER A 71 -12.85 5.58 6.44
C SER A 71 -14.07 4.81 6.95
N CYS A 72 -15.19 5.49 7.13
CA CYS A 72 -16.42 4.92 7.64
C CYS A 72 -17.64 5.39 6.84
N TRP A 73 -18.58 4.49 6.55
CA TRP A 73 -19.90 4.82 5.96
C TRP A 73 -20.94 3.74 6.28
N PRO A 74 -22.25 4.03 6.22
CA PRO A 74 -23.30 3.03 6.47
C PRO A 74 -23.19 1.81 5.55
N ASN A 75 -23.51 0.61 6.07
CA ASN A 75 -23.37 -0.65 5.34
C ASN A 75 -24.58 -1.06 4.50
N ASP A 76 -25.53 -0.16 4.28
CA ASP A 76 -26.72 -0.41 3.47
C ASP A 76 -26.44 -0.34 1.96
N ASP A 77 -25.39 0.40 1.56
CA ASP A 77 -24.88 0.42 0.19
C ASP A 77 -23.37 0.68 0.18
N PHE A 78 -22.61 -0.28 -0.34
CA PHE A 78 -21.16 -0.14 -0.48
C PHE A 78 -20.76 1.09 -1.32
N GLN A 79 -21.58 1.51 -2.30
CA GLN A 79 -21.29 2.66 -3.16
C GLN A 79 -21.30 4.01 -2.42
N LYS A 80 -21.84 4.05 -1.19
CA LYS A 80 -21.80 5.23 -0.32
C LYS A 80 -20.40 5.53 0.24
N TRP A 81 -19.38 4.75 -0.07
CA TRP A 81 -17.99 5.06 0.27
C TRP A 81 -17.55 6.47 -0.20
N LYS A 82 -18.17 7.00 -1.28
CA LYS A 82 -17.92 8.38 -1.76
C LYS A 82 -18.39 9.48 -0.80
N GLN A 83 -19.22 9.10 0.19
CA GLN A 83 -19.72 9.94 1.27
C GLN A 83 -19.08 9.57 2.62
N SER A 84 -17.97 8.81 2.59
CA SER A 84 -17.29 8.38 3.81
C SER A 84 -16.74 9.57 4.58
N TYR A 85 -16.56 9.35 5.88
CA TYR A 85 -15.89 10.23 6.81
C TYR A 85 -14.80 9.46 7.55
N VAL A 86 -13.90 10.17 8.21
CA VAL A 86 -12.82 9.55 8.99
C VAL A 86 -13.26 9.36 10.43
N VAL A 87 -13.04 8.17 10.99
CA VAL A 87 -13.25 7.86 12.41
C VAL A 87 -11.94 7.53 13.10
N ARG A 88 -11.91 7.67 14.43
CA ARG A 88 -10.84 7.15 15.30
C ARG A 88 -11.39 6.07 16.22
N ALA A 89 -10.63 4.99 16.38
CA ALA A 89 -10.84 3.96 17.37
C ALA A 89 -9.53 3.68 18.14
N VAL A 90 -9.62 3.19 19.37
CA VAL A 90 -8.45 2.96 20.23
C VAL A 90 -8.39 1.55 20.81
N SER A 91 -7.18 1.08 21.11
CA SER A 91 -6.92 -0.15 21.85
C SER A 91 -5.59 -0.07 22.58
N GLU A 92 -5.45 -0.72 23.74
CA GLU A 92 -4.14 -0.95 24.38
C GLU A 92 -3.39 -2.14 23.75
N ASN A 93 -4.06 -2.91 22.89
CA ASN A 93 -3.48 -4.02 22.13
C ASN A 93 -3.44 -3.66 20.64
N LEU A 94 -2.26 -3.70 20.02
CA LEU A 94 -2.10 -3.46 18.57
C LEU A 94 -3.06 -4.30 17.73
N PHE A 95 -3.32 -5.54 18.13
CA PHE A 95 -4.17 -6.49 17.40
C PHE A 95 -5.66 -6.32 17.71
N GLY A 96 -6.03 -5.36 18.56
CA GLY A 96 -7.40 -5.07 18.95
C GLY A 96 -7.97 -6.01 20.04
N PRO A 97 -9.29 -5.98 20.25
CA PRO A 97 -10.26 -5.17 19.53
C PRO A 97 -10.04 -3.66 19.73
N TYR A 98 -10.34 -2.88 18.69
CA TYR A 98 -10.39 -1.43 18.76
C TYR A 98 -11.81 -0.95 19.07
N THR A 99 -11.91 0.00 19.99
CA THR A 99 -13.17 0.62 20.40
C THR A 99 -13.30 1.97 19.71
N TYR A 100 -14.40 2.18 18.99
CA TYR A 100 -14.73 3.48 18.37
C TYR A 100 -14.75 4.60 19.42
N VAL A 101 -14.18 5.75 19.08
CA VAL A 101 -14.11 6.93 19.95
C VAL A 101 -14.89 8.10 19.37
N GLU A 102 -14.60 8.47 18.11
CA GLU A 102 -15.14 9.70 17.52
C GLU A 102 -15.12 9.71 16.00
N ASP A 103 -15.92 10.61 15.44
CA ASP A 103 -15.83 11.05 14.04
C ASP A 103 -14.81 12.20 13.96
N VAL A 104 -13.73 12.01 13.22
CA VAL A 104 -12.58 12.91 13.17
C VAL A 104 -12.72 13.94 12.06
N LEU A 105 -12.93 13.48 10.82
CA LEU A 105 -13.04 14.33 9.64
C LEU A 105 -14.37 14.07 8.93
N LEU A 106 -15.35 14.93 9.19
CA LEU A 106 -16.60 14.97 8.43
C LEU A 106 -16.40 15.78 7.12
N PRO A 107 -17.17 15.48 6.05
CA PRO A 107 -17.22 16.31 4.86
C PRO A 107 -17.58 17.76 5.20
N ARG A 108 -16.95 18.74 4.54
CA ARG A 108 -17.21 20.16 4.78
C ARG A 108 -18.05 20.74 3.63
N PRO A 109 -19.36 20.95 3.79
CA PRO A 109 -20.21 21.39 2.68
C PRO A 109 -19.78 22.73 2.07
N GLY A 110 -20.13 22.96 0.81
CA GLY A 110 -19.86 24.22 0.12
C GLY A 110 -18.58 24.17 -0.70
N LYS A 111 -17.69 25.14 -0.49
CA LYS A 111 -16.53 25.39 -1.37
C LYS A 111 -15.33 24.46 -1.13
N PHE A 112 -15.37 23.57 -0.14
CA PHE A 112 -14.23 22.77 0.26
C PHE A 112 -14.02 21.58 -0.69
N PHE A 113 -12.75 21.20 -0.88
CA PHE A 113 -12.35 20.11 -1.78
C PHE A 113 -12.90 18.73 -1.35
N ASP A 114 -13.28 18.61 -0.08
CA ASP A 114 -13.78 17.42 0.61
C ASP A 114 -15.25 17.55 1.03
N SER A 115 -16.02 18.31 0.25
CA SER A 115 -17.42 18.64 0.54
C SER A 115 -18.41 17.47 0.51
N GLN A 116 -18.05 16.35 -0.10
CA GLN A 116 -18.89 15.15 -0.16
C GLN A 116 -18.34 14.00 0.69
N GLY A 117 -17.01 13.85 0.77
CA GLY A 117 -16.38 12.71 1.42
C GLY A 117 -14.94 12.98 1.84
N CYS A 118 -14.56 12.43 2.99
CA CYS A 118 -13.18 12.34 3.48
C CYS A 118 -12.80 10.85 3.54
N HIS A 119 -11.93 10.42 2.63
CA HIS A 119 -11.63 9.00 2.41
C HIS A 119 -10.12 8.73 2.48
N ASN A 120 -9.73 7.48 2.61
CA ASN A 120 -8.32 7.06 2.70
C ASN A 120 -7.47 7.86 3.70
N PRO A 121 -7.86 7.91 4.99
CA PRO A 121 -7.07 8.54 6.03
C PRO A 121 -5.75 7.80 6.27
N LYS A 122 -4.71 8.58 6.51
CA LYS A 122 -3.38 8.08 6.87
C LYS A 122 -2.77 9.03 7.90
N ILE A 123 -2.40 8.46 9.05
CA ILE A 123 -1.83 9.19 10.19
C ILE A 123 -0.32 9.04 10.20
N THR A 124 0.39 10.14 10.42
CA THR A 124 1.83 10.15 10.68
C THR A 124 2.18 11.22 11.71
N PHE A 125 3.29 11.01 12.41
CA PHE A 125 3.84 11.97 13.36
C PHE A 125 5.20 12.43 12.88
N HIS A 126 5.42 13.75 12.85
CA HIS A 126 6.69 14.31 12.42
C HIS A 126 6.90 15.69 13.08
N ASN A 127 8.09 15.94 13.63
CA ASN A 127 8.48 17.21 14.27
C ASN A 127 7.44 17.76 15.28
N GLY A 128 6.96 16.90 16.17
CA GLY A 128 6.06 17.30 17.27
C GLY A 128 4.59 17.47 16.88
N LYS A 129 4.23 17.15 15.63
CA LYS A 129 2.85 17.29 15.13
C LYS A 129 2.35 15.99 14.52
N TYR A 130 1.03 15.81 14.61
CA TYR A 130 0.29 14.76 13.92
C TYR A 130 -0.27 15.31 12.61
N TYR A 131 -0.07 14.56 11.54
CA TYR A 131 -0.61 14.86 10.22
C TYR A 131 -1.53 13.73 9.79
N LEU A 132 -2.80 14.08 9.58
CA LEU A 132 -3.81 13.18 9.05
C LEU A 132 -4.14 13.64 7.63
N TYR A 133 -3.56 12.98 6.63
CA TYR A 133 -3.89 13.26 5.25
C TYR A 133 -5.03 12.36 4.77
N HIS A 134 -5.86 12.89 3.87
CA HIS A 134 -7.03 12.18 3.35
C HIS A 134 -7.36 12.64 1.94
N LEU A 135 -7.98 11.76 1.17
CA LEU A 135 -8.64 12.08 -0.10
C LEU A 135 -9.89 12.92 0.17
N GLY A 136 -10.02 14.03 -0.56
CA GLY A 136 -11.25 14.83 -0.60
C GLY A 136 -12.08 14.53 -1.83
N ILE A 137 -13.37 14.30 -1.62
CA ILE A 137 -14.37 14.07 -2.65
C ILE A 137 -15.29 15.30 -2.69
N PRO A 138 -15.58 15.90 -3.87
CA PRO A 138 -15.37 15.37 -5.22
C PRO A 138 -14.06 15.83 -5.90
N ALA A 139 -13.12 16.45 -5.18
CA ALA A 139 -11.88 16.93 -5.81
C ALA A 139 -11.00 15.79 -6.35
N TRP A 140 -11.07 14.59 -5.77
CA TRP A 140 -10.19 13.45 -6.07
C TRP A 140 -8.70 13.77 -5.91
N LYS A 141 -8.41 14.67 -4.96
CA LYS A 141 -7.09 15.14 -4.52
C LYS A 141 -7.03 15.09 -3.00
N SER A 142 -5.83 15.10 -2.43
CA SER A 142 -5.66 14.88 -0.99
C SER A 142 -5.23 16.16 -0.26
N GLY A 143 -5.83 16.37 0.91
CA GLY A 143 -5.47 17.45 1.83
C GLY A 143 -4.91 16.88 3.13
N VAL A 144 -4.45 17.79 3.98
CA VAL A 144 -3.77 17.47 5.23
C VAL A 144 -4.48 18.19 6.36
N ALA A 145 -4.83 17.44 7.40
CA ALA A 145 -5.27 17.96 8.69
C ALA A 145 -4.11 17.84 9.68
N VAL A 146 -3.93 18.85 10.54
CA VAL A 146 -2.78 18.95 11.45
C VAL A 146 -3.26 19.09 12.88
N SER A 147 -2.59 18.45 13.82
CA SER A 147 -2.84 18.67 15.24
C SER A 147 -1.58 18.51 16.10
N ASP A 148 -1.55 19.16 17.25
CA ASP A 148 -0.55 18.94 18.30
C ASP A 148 -0.86 17.69 19.15
N SER A 149 -2.07 17.10 19.01
CA SER A 149 -2.48 15.87 19.68
C SER A 149 -3.11 14.89 18.69
N VAL A 150 -2.91 13.59 18.92
CA VAL A 150 -3.57 12.53 18.12
C VAL A 150 -5.10 12.57 18.25
N GLU A 151 -5.62 13.28 19.25
CA GLU A 151 -7.05 13.44 19.52
C GLU A 151 -7.64 14.72 18.90
N GLY A 152 -6.81 15.53 18.24
CA GLY A 152 -7.22 16.83 17.76
C GLY A 152 -7.14 17.93 18.84
N PRO A 153 -7.74 19.10 18.60
CA PRO A 153 -8.50 19.45 17.39
C PRO A 153 -7.62 19.46 16.13
N TRP A 154 -8.24 19.21 14.98
CA TRP A 154 -7.57 19.12 13.69
C TRP A 154 -7.76 20.40 12.87
N GLU A 155 -6.68 21.10 12.57
CA GLU A 155 -6.68 22.22 11.63
C GLU A 155 -6.63 21.71 10.19
N ARG A 156 -7.57 22.15 9.35
CA ARG A 156 -7.71 21.71 7.95
C ARG A 156 -7.62 22.90 7.02
N ARG A 157 -6.81 22.78 5.96
CA ARG A 157 -6.79 23.77 4.87
C ARG A 157 -8.09 23.72 4.07
N ASP A 158 -8.49 24.85 3.49
CA ASP A 158 -9.69 24.94 2.65
C ASP A 158 -9.59 24.09 1.38
N ASP A 159 -8.38 23.97 0.83
CA ASP A 159 -8.08 23.28 -0.43
C ASP A 159 -7.06 22.15 -0.24
N TRP A 160 -6.98 21.25 -1.22
CA TRP A 160 -6.01 20.16 -1.25
C TRP A 160 -4.59 20.68 -1.49
N CYS A 161 -3.59 19.89 -1.12
CA CYS A 161 -2.17 20.21 -1.38
C CYS A 161 -1.38 19.06 -2.00
N ILE A 162 -1.90 17.83 -1.92
CA ILE A 162 -1.29 16.64 -2.52
C ILE A 162 -2.04 16.34 -3.83
N PRO A 163 -1.40 16.48 -5.00
CA PRO A 163 -2.07 16.39 -6.30
C PRO A 163 -2.36 14.95 -6.75
N ALA A 164 -2.56 14.01 -5.82
CA ALA A 164 -2.73 12.58 -6.10
C ALA A 164 -4.04 12.02 -5.53
N ASN A 165 -4.58 11.01 -6.23
CA ASN A 165 -5.70 10.19 -5.79
C ASN A 165 -5.14 8.91 -5.12
N ASN A 166 -5.61 8.61 -3.91
CA ASN A 166 -5.07 7.54 -3.06
C ASN A 166 -3.54 7.56 -2.91
N PRO A 167 -2.93 8.67 -2.46
CA PRO A 167 -1.49 8.70 -2.23
C PRO A 167 -1.09 7.84 -1.02
N ALA A 168 0.08 7.22 -1.11
CA ALA A 168 0.86 6.75 0.02
C ALA A 168 2.07 7.66 0.14
N ILE A 169 2.26 8.33 1.28
CA ILE A 169 3.39 9.25 1.47
C ILE A 169 4.26 8.80 2.64
N TRP A 170 5.54 9.13 2.53
CA TRP A 170 6.54 8.99 3.55
C TRP A 170 7.15 10.36 3.83
N ILE A 171 7.22 10.77 5.11
CA ILE A 171 7.93 11.98 5.52
C ILE A 171 9.30 11.56 6.04
N HIS A 172 10.36 12.05 5.38
CA HIS A 172 11.74 11.84 5.82
C HIS A 172 12.05 12.66 7.08
N GLU A 173 13.16 12.33 7.74
CA GLU A 173 13.59 13.02 8.97
C GLU A 173 13.80 14.52 8.78
N ASP A 174 14.24 14.94 7.59
CA ASP A 174 14.43 16.35 7.23
C ASP A 174 13.11 17.09 6.90
N GLY A 175 11.98 16.38 6.91
CA GLY A 175 10.65 16.90 6.58
C GLY A 175 10.31 16.85 5.09
N SER A 176 11.24 16.48 4.23
CA SER A 176 10.95 16.20 2.83
C SER A 176 10.00 15.02 2.70
N VAL A 177 9.23 14.99 1.62
CA VAL A 177 8.20 13.98 1.40
C VAL A 177 8.44 13.29 0.07
N TYR A 178 8.43 11.96 0.12
CA TYR A 178 8.28 11.09 -1.03
C TYR A 178 6.90 10.44 -0.97
N GLY A 179 6.26 10.19 -2.11
CA GLY A 179 5.02 9.44 -2.14
C GLY A 179 4.74 8.81 -3.48
N VAL A 180 3.82 7.86 -3.49
CA VAL A 180 3.36 7.17 -4.70
C VAL A 180 1.85 7.21 -4.78
N GLY A 181 1.30 7.20 -6.00
CA GLY A 181 -0.13 7.19 -6.22
C GLY A 181 -0.51 6.50 -7.52
N LYS A 182 -1.77 6.04 -7.57
CA LYS A 182 -2.34 5.44 -8.77
C LYS A 182 -2.68 6.54 -9.79
N VAL A 183 -2.23 6.36 -11.01
CA VAL A 183 -2.55 7.21 -12.16
C VAL A 183 -3.24 6.38 -13.23
N LYS A 184 -4.41 6.85 -13.67
CA LYS A 184 -5.14 6.22 -14.77
C LYS A 184 -4.58 6.70 -16.11
N VAL A 185 -4.08 5.78 -16.92
CA VAL A 185 -3.51 6.07 -18.23
C VAL A 185 -4.45 5.51 -19.32
N PRO A 186 -4.74 6.26 -20.40
CA PRO A 186 -5.57 5.76 -21.50
C PRO A 186 -5.00 4.46 -22.09
N ASN A 187 -5.85 3.46 -22.28
CA ASN A 187 -5.49 2.22 -22.96
C ASN A 187 -5.88 2.32 -24.44
N PRO A 188 -4.94 2.23 -25.40
CA PRO A 188 -5.24 2.29 -26.82
C PRO A 188 -6.25 1.24 -27.31
N LYS A 189 -6.37 0.10 -26.61
CA LYS A 189 -7.37 -0.93 -26.89
C LYS A 189 -8.81 -0.42 -26.70
N TYR A 190 -9.00 0.55 -25.81
CA TYR A 190 -10.29 1.13 -25.44
C TYR A 190 -10.26 2.66 -25.58
N ASP A 191 -9.86 3.13 -26.77
CA ASP A 191 -9.66 4.56 -27.01
C ASP A 191 -10.90 5.40 -26.63
N GLY A 192 -10.65 6.52 -25.96
CA GLY A 192 -11.67 7.41 -25.43
C GLY A 192 -12.43 6.91 -24.18
N SER A 193 -12.31 5.64 -23.77
CA SER A 193 -13.04 5.12 -22.62
C SER A 193 -12.58 5.72 -21.28
N LYS A 194 -13.53 5.95 -20.38
CA LYS A 194 -13.31 6.37 -18.98
C LYS A 194 -13.73 5.31 -17.98
N GLU A 195 -14.13 4.13 -18.45
CA GLU A 195 -14.44 3.01 -17.59
C GLU A 195 -13.17 2.54 -16.89
N PHE A 196 -13.28 2.20 -15.61
CA PHE A 196 -12.13 1.88 -14.76
C PHE A 196 -11.26 0.78 -15.39
N ASN A 197 -11.82 -0.39 -15.71
CA ASN A 197 -11.09 -1.51 -16.31
C ASN A 197 -10.69 -1.32 -17.79
N HIS A 198 -11.01 -0.19 -18.40
CA HIS A 198 -10.60 0.17 -19.77
C HIS A 198 -9.40 1.13 -19.78
N GLN A 199 -8.82 1.41 -18.62
CA GLN A 199 -7.63 2.24 -18.47
C GLN A 199 -6.53 1.42 -17.81
N PHE A 200 -5.27 1.76 -18.08
CA PHE A 200 -4.16 1.22 -17.28
C PHE A 200 -4.09 1.96 -15.94
N HIS A 201 -3.67 1.27 -14.88
CA HIS A 201 -3.51 1.82 -13.54
C HIS A 201 -2.04 1.77 -13.13
N HIS A 202 -1.30 2.79 -13.52
CA HIS A 202 0.13 2.87 -13.27
C HIS A 202 0.40 3.48 -11.89
N LEU A 203 1.51 3.07 -11.28
CA LEU A 203 2.04 3.73 -10.08
C LEU A 203 2.97 4.85 -10.54
N GLN A 204 2.83 6.04 -9.96
CA GLN A 204 3.78 7.13 -10.18
C GLN A 204 4.16 7.80 -8.85
N ALA A 205 5.43 8.13 -8.72
CA ALA A 205 5.99 8.86 -7.60
C ALA A 205 5.86 10.38 -7.71
N ILE A 206 5.73 11.02 -6.55
CA ILE A 206 5.70 12.47 -6.33
C ILE A 206 6.63 12.82 -5.17
N LYS A 207 7.19 14.04 -5.15
CA LYS A 207 7.99 14.54 -4.02
C LYS A 207 7.69 15.99 -3.67
N ALA A 208 7.98 16.40 -2.45
CA ALA A 208 7.91 17.78 -1.98
C ALA A 208 8.90 18.04 -0.84
N ASP A 209 9.21 19.31 -0.57
CA ASP A 209 10.05 19.68 0.58
C ASP A 209 9.28 19.62 1.92
N SER A 210 7.95 19.50 1.86
CA SER A 210 7.09 19.31 3.03
C SER A 210 5.79 18.59 2.63
N ILE A 211 5.06 18.06 3.62
CA ILE A 211 3.74 17.45 3.40
C ILE A 211 2.69 18.41 2.82
N PHE A 212 2.93 19.72 2.90
CA PHE A 212 2.04 20.73 2.32
C PHE A 212 2.37 21.07 0.86
N GLY A 213 3.36 20.40 0.27
CA GLY A 213 3.83 20.67 -1.07
C GLY A 213 4.75 21.91 -1.15
N PRO A 214 4.93 22.48 -2.36
CA PRO A 214 4.37 21.99 -3.63
C PRO A 214 4.96 20.65 -4.04
N TYR A 215 4.15 19.81 -4.69
CA TYR A 215 4.57 18.49 -5.15
C TYR A 215 5.05 18.50 -6.60
N THR A 216 6.13 17.78 -6.86
CA THR A 216 6.71 17.52 -8.18
C THR A 216 6.44 16.07 -8.59
N GLN A 217 5.91 15.86 -9.79
CA GLN A 217 5.78 14.51 -10.38
C GLN A 217 7.16 14.01 -10.84
N LEU A 218 7.50 12.77 -10.53
CA LEU A 218 8.81 12.19 -10.84
C LEU A 218 8.85 11.36 -12.14
N HIS A 219 7.68 11.13 -12.75
CA HIS A 219 7.55 10.36 -13.98
C HIS A 219 6.91 11.20 -15.08
N ALA A 220 7.27 10.90 -16.32
CA ALA A 220 6.58 11.45 -17.47
C ALA A 220 5.14 10.90 -17.56
N LYS A 221 4.32 11.56 -18.38
CA LYS A 221 2.93 11.15 -18.60
C LYS A 221 2.89 9.71 -19.17
N GLY A 222 2.24 8.81 -18.43
CA GLY A 222 2.05 7.42 -18.86
C GLY A 222 3.16 6.46 -18.45
N GLU A 223 4.29 6.93 -17.93
CA GLU A 223 5.30 6.06 -17.35
C GLU A 223 4.77 5.34 -16.12
N ASN A 224 5.26 4.12 -15.88
CA ASN A 224 4.93 3.31 -14.71
C ASN A 224 6.20 3.11 -13.89
N ALA A 225 6.11 3.34 -12.58
CA ALA A 225 7.18 3.05 -11.65
C ALA A 225 7.31 1.53 -11.39
N LEU A 226 6.25 0.75 -11.62
CA LEU A 226 6.26 -0.71 -11.51
C LEU A 226 6.81 -1.37 -12.79
N PRO A 227 7.44 -2.55 -12.69
CA PRO A 227 7.99 -3.26 -13.82
C PRO A 227 6.88 -3.84 -14.70
N GLU A 228 7.21 -4.18 -15.96
CA GLU A 228 6.34 -4.91 -16.91
C GLU A 228 4.93 -4.31 -17.11
N ASN A 229 4.75 -3.03 -16.81
CA ASN A 229 3.45 -2.36 -16.76
C ASN A 229 2.43 -3.04 -15.83
N TYR A 230 2.88 -3.64 -14.73
CA TYR A 230 1.99 -4.13 -13.69
C TYR A 230 1.07 -3.01 -13.19
N GLU A 231 -0.18 -3.39 -12.94
CA GLU A 231 -1.24 -2.45 -12.58
C GLU A 231 -1.52 -2.49 -11.08
N ASN A 232 -1.62 -1.31 -10.48
CA ASN A 232 -1.71 -1.15 -9.05
C ASN A 232 -3.03 -0.52 -8.61
N GLU A 233 -3.40 -0.82 -7.37
CA GLU A 233 -4.34 -0.04 -6.61
C GLU A 233 -3.91 0.08 -5.14
N ASP A 234 -4.39 1.12 -4.47
CA ASP A 234 -4.29 1.32 -3.02
C ASP A 234 -2.89 1.12 -2.41
N PRO A 235 -1.91 1.95 -2.81
CA PRO A 235 -0.56 1.80 -2.32
C PRO A 235 -0.46 2.10 -0.82
N CYS A 236 0.48 1.41 -0.18
CA CYS A 236 1.05 1.70 1.13
C CYS A 236 2.57 1.76 0.98
N ILE A 237 3.22 2.69 1.68
CA ILE A 237 4.65 2.89 1.58
C ILE A 237 5.32 2.98 2.95
N TRP A 238 6.55 2.48 3.05
CA TRP A 238 7.51 2.83 4.10
C TRP A 238 8.94 2.90 3.55
N TYR A 239 9.86 3.44 4.34
CA TYR A 239 11.29 3.52 4.03
C TYR A 239 12.08 2.92 5.20
N ASP A 240 13.04 2.04 4.91
CA ASP A 240 13.85 1.36 5.94
C ASP A 240 15.20 2.04 6.23
N GLY A 241 15.45 3.20 5.63
CA GLY A 241 16.74 3.89 5.68
C GLY A 241 17.64 3.63 4.47
N THR A 242 17.28 2.64 3.64
CA THR A 242 18.02 2.28 2.42
C THR A 242 17.08 2.22 1.21
N ARG A 243 15.94 1.54 1.31
CA ARG A 243 15.00 1.29 0.22
C ARG A 243 13.59 1.74 0.58
N TYR A 244 12.86 2.19 -0.43
CA TYR A 244 11.41 2.33 -0.36
C TYR A 244 10.75 0.98 -0.56
N HIS A 245 9.72 0.75 0.23
CA HIS A 245 8.93 -0.46 0.21
C HIS A 245 7.49 -0.10 -0.10
N VAL A 246 6.87 -0.81 -1.04
CA VAL A 246 5.49 -0.56 -1.42
C VAL A 246 4.70 -1.86 -1.41
N LEU A 247 3.60 -1.86 -0.66
CA LEU A 247 2.53 -2.84 -0.80
C LEU A 247 1.41 -2.20 -1.62
N VAL A 248 0.94 -2.90 -2.65
CA VAL A 248 -0.23 -2.49 -3.44
C VAL A 248 -1.18 -3.67 -3.60
N THR A 249 -2.41 -3.37 -3.99
CA THR A 249 -3.31 -4.36 -4.59
C THR A 249 -2.90 -4.59 -6.06
N ASP A 250 -2.56 -5.84 -6.42
CA ASP A 250 -2.35 -6.28 -7.79
C ASP A 250 -3.70 -6.30 -8.50
N LEU A 251 -3.98 -5.26 -9.28
CA LEU A 251 -5.35 -4.90 -9.63
C LEU A 251 -6.06 -5.98 -10.46
N HIS A 252 -5.30 -6.64 -11.33
CA HIS A 252 -5.77 -7.66 -12.27
C HIS A 252 -4.98 -8.96 -12.18
N GLY A 253 -4.05 -9.07 -11.23
CA GLY A 253 -3.21 -10.25 -11.06
C GLY A 253 -2.04 -10.32 -12.06
N TYR A 254 -1.61 -9.21 -12.65
CA TYR A 254 -0.55 -9.23 -13.66
C TYR A 254 0.83 -9.54 -13.08
N ALA A 255 1.07 -9.20 -11.81
CA ALA A 255 2.34 -9.48 -11.15
C ALA A 255 2.38 -10.86 -10.51
N THR A 256 1.25 -11.32 -9.97
CA THR A 256 1.18 -12.51 -9.10
C THR A 256 0.36 -13.66 -9.68
N GLY A 257 -0.45 -13.39 -10.71
CA GLY A 257 -1.50 -14.31 -11.18
C GLY A 257 -2.76 -14.32 -10.32
N ASP A 258 -2.79 -13.58 -9.20
CA ASP A 258 -3.94 -13.51 -8.28
C ASP A 258 -4.59 -12.12 -8.30
N ASP A 259 -5.77 -12.07 -8.91
CA ASP A 259 -6.58 -10.85 -9.03
C ASP A 259 -6.92 -10.26 -7.66
N ARG A 260 -6.52 -9.01 -7.44
CA ARG A 260 -6.66 -8.25 -6.19
C ARG A 260 -5.80 -8.74 -5.02
N GLY A 261 -4.77 -9.53 -5.29
CA GLY A 261 -3.78 -9.92 -4.28
C GLY A 261 -2.98 -8.74 -3.74
N PHE A 262 -2.41 -8.88 -2.56
CA PHE A 262 -1.46 -7.90 -2.01
C PHE A 262 -0.05 -8.28 -2.47
N VAL A 263 0.55 -7.42 -3.28
CA VAL A 263 1.86 -7.63 -3.89
C VAL A 263 2.87 -6.63 -3.33
N TYR A 264 4.12 -7.06 -3.24
CA TYR A 264 5.19 -6.35 -2.55
C TYR A 264 6.32 -5.98 -3.52
N TYR A 265 6.69 -4.70 -3.51
CA TYR A 265 7.75 -4.12 -4.31
C TYR A 265 8.75 -3.34 -3.46
N THR A 266 9.97 -3.20 -3.97
CA THR A 266 11.02 -2.37 -3.37
C THR A 266 11.70 -1.48 -4.40
N SER A 267 12.26 -0.35 -3.98
CA SER A 267 13.02 0.56 -4.83
C SER A 267 14.12 1.24 -4.04
N GLU A 268 15.32 1.34 -4.58
CA GLU A 268 16.42 2.10 -3.96
C GLU A 268 16.24 3.61 -4.14
N ASP A 269 15.74 4.03 -5.31
CA ASP A 269 15.68 5.43 -5.72
C ASP A 269 14.27 6.05 -5.68
N GLY A 270 13.23 5.22 -5.51
CA GLY A 270 11.83 5.64 -5.58
C GLY A 270 11.37 5.97 -7.01
N LEU A 271 12.12 5.60 -8.04
CA LEU A 271 11.75 5.83 -9.45
C LEU A 271 11.46 4.51 -10.16
N LYS A 272 12.17 3.44 -9.81
CA LYS A 272 11.91 2.11 -10.38
C LYS A 272 11.77 1.09 -9.27
N TYR A 273 10.62 0.42 -9.28
CA TYR A 273 10.32 -0.63 -8.34
C TYR A 273 10.63 -2.00 -8.94
N GLU A 274 11.08 -2.88 -8.06
CA GLU A 274 11.38 -4.28 -8.32
C GLU A 274 10.36 -5.13 -7.60
N LEU A 275 9.83 -6.15 -8.28
CA LEU A 275 8.93 -7.11 -7.67
C LEU A 275 9.72 -7.96 -6.67
N VAL A 276 9.32 -7.95 -5.40
CA VAL A 276 9.97 -8.76 -4.36
C VAL A 276 9.61 -10.22 -4.52
N SER A 277 8.35 -10.52 -4.80
CA SER A 277 7.90 -11.90 -5.01
C SER A 277 6.60 -11.94 -5.80
N THR A 278 6.43 -12.99 -6.60
CA THR A 278 5.15 -13.33 -7.25
C THR A 278 4.14 -13.94 -6.28
N GLU A 279 4.57 -14.32 -5.06
CA GLU A 279 3.66 -14.80 -4.03
C GLU A 279 2.94 -13.63 -3.35
N THR A 280 1.61 -13.59 -3.47
CA THR A 280 0.76 -12.61 -2.78
C THR A 280 0.68 -12.84 -1.27
N LEU A 281 0.57 -11.77 -0.48
CA LEU A 281 0.29 -11.84 0.97
C LEU A 281 -1.09 -12.45 1.23
N PHE A 282 -2.09 -12.04 0.45
CA PHE A 282 -3.46 -12.51 0.58
C PHE A 282 -4.06 -12.83 -0.79
N SER A 283 -4.91 -13.85 -0.81
CA SER A 283 -5.77 -14.14 -1.94
C SER A 283 -7.22 -14.03 -1.51
N ARG A 284 -8.03 -13.27 -2.25
CA ARG A 284 -9.49 -13.27 -2.04
C ARG A 284 -10.13 -14.64 -2.37
N ASN A 285 -9.39 -15.51 -3.06
CA ASN A 285 -9.86 -16.85 -3.40
C ASN A 285 -9.72 -17.83 -2.23
N GLN A 286 -8.88 -17.52 -1.24
CA GLN A 286 -8.61 -18.35 -0.07
C GLN A 286 -9.27 -17.77 1.21
N PRO A 287 -9.67 -18.62 2.16
CA PRO A 287 -10.12 -18.13 3.46
C PRO A 287 -8.95 -17.55 4.27
N ILE A 288 -9.26 -16.58 5.13
CA ILE A 288 -8.35 -16.16 6.19
C ILE A 288 -8.48 -17.13 7.35
N ARG A 289 -7.35 -17.67 7.80
CA ARG A 289 -7.26 -18.50 9.01
C ARG A 289 -6.88 -17.65 10.21
N PHE A 290 -7.70 -17.70 11.26
CA PHE A 290 -7.50 -16.94 12.49
C PHE A 290 -6.61 -17.69 13.48
N ALA A 291 -6.16 -16.96 14.52
CA ALA A 291 -5.30 -17.49 15.56
C ALA A 291 -5.94 -18.65 16.36
N ASP A 292 -7.28 -18.66 16.51
CA ASP A 292 -8.02 -19.75 17.16
C ASP A 292 -8.20 -20.99 16.26
N GLY A 293 -7.71 -20.94 15.02
CA GLY A 293 -7.81 -22.02 14.04
C GLY A 293 -9.07 -21.98 13.17
N SER A 294 -10.02 -21.08 13.45
CA SER A 294 -11.19 -20.85 12.60
C SER A 294 -10.80 -20.24 11.25
N GLU A 295 -11.68 -20.37 10.26
CA GLU A 295 -11.47 -19.85 8.91
C GLU A 295 -12.69 -19.05 8.45
N PHE A 296 -12.46 -17.95 7.74
CA PHE A 296 -13.51 -17.15 7.15
C PHE A 296 -13.11 -16.63 5.77
N LYS A 297 -13.99 -16.79 4.78
CA LYS A 297 -13.75 -16.30 3.41
C LYS A 297 -14.43 -14.96 3.20
N PHE A 298 -13.63 -13.92 3.03
CA PHE A 298 -14.10 -12.58 2.70
C PHE A 298 -14.38 -12.44 1.20
N ALA A 299 -15.36 -11.59 0.86
CA ALA A 299 -15.62 -11.21 -0.53
C ALA A 299 -14.55 -10.25 -1.07
N ARG A 300 -13.98 -9.41 -0.20
CA ARG A 300 -12.87 -8.50 -0.54
C ARG A 300 -11.87 -8.41 0.61
N ILE A 301 -10.60 -8.30 0.25
CA ILE A 301 -9.48 -7.98 1.12
C ILE A 301 -8.68 -6.92 0.36
N GLU A 302 -8.73 -5.68 0.83
CA GLU A 302 -8.27 -4.50 0.08
C GLU A 302 -7.62 -3.50 1.05
N ARG A 303 -7.00 -2.44 0.52
CA ARG A 303 -6.32 -1.38 1.27
C ARG A 303 -5.20 -1.89 2.18
N PRO A 304 -4.12 -2.44 1.60
CA PRO A 304 -2.94 -2.78 2.39
C PRO A 304 -2.46 -1.58 3.20
N ASN A 305 -2.04 -1.84 4.43
CA ASN A 305 -1.25 -0.90 5.21
C ASN A 305 -0.29 -1.65 6.15
N VAL A 306 0.67 -0.95 6.75
CA VAL A 306 1.61 -1.53 7.71
C VAL A 306 1.67 -0.69 8.98
N VAL A 307 2.02 -1.32 10.08
CA VAL A 307 2.39 -0.63 11.32
C VAL A 307 3.87 -0.85 11.55
N LEU A 308 4.59 0.24 11.78
CA LEU A 308 6.01 0.22 12.09
C LEU A 308 6.22 0.41 13.60
N ASN A 309 7.28 -0.20 14.13
CA ASN A 309 7.75 0.12 15.47
C ASN A 309 8.72 1.32 15.44
N GLU A 310 9.23 1.72 16.61
CA GLU A 310 10.17 2.83 16.78
C GLU A 310 11.52 2.64 16.04
N LYS A 311 11.83 1.41 15.62
CA LYS A 311 13.02 1.09 14.81
C LYS A 311 12.75 1.08 13.31
N GLY A 312 11.51 1.36 12.88
CA GLY A 312 11.10 1.28 11.48
C GLY A 312 10.80 -0.14 10.98
N GLU A 313 10.72 -1.13 11.87
CA GLU A 313 10.43 -2.53 11.51
C GLU A 313 8.92 -2.74 11.39
N VAL A 314 8.48 -3.50 10.38
CA VAL A 314 7.06 -3.85 10.20
C VAL A 314 6.64 -4.85 11.29
N ILE A 315 5.66 -4.46 12.12
CA ILE A 315 5.12 -5.28 13.21
C ILE A 315 3.68 -5.74 12.97
N ALA A 316 2.98 -5.13 12.01
CA ALA A 316 1.68 -5.61 11.56
C ALA A 316 1.39 -5.22 10.10
N VAL A 317 0.61 -6.06 9.41
CA VAL A 317 -0.07 -5.72 8.15
C VAL A 317 -1.55 -5.52 8.43
N LEU A 318 -2.14 -4.50 7.81
CA LEU A 318 -3.55 -4.14 7.95
C LEU A 318 -4.28 -4.41 6.64
N ALA A 319 -5.54 -4.84 6.74
CA ALA A 319 -6.41 -4.97 5.58
C ALA A 319 -7.86 -4.63 5.95
N ALA A 320 -8.58 -4.02 5.01
CA ALA A 320 -10.02 -3.90 5.10
C ALA A 320 -10.68 -5.12 4.47
N CYS A 321 -11.60 -5.75 5.19
CA CYS A 321 -12.18 -7.04 4.85
C CYS A 321 -13.70 -6.95 4.78
N LEU A 322 -14.26 -7.15 3.59
CA LEU A 322 -15.70 -7.17 3.34
C LEU A 322 -16.20 -8.61 3.36
N PRO A 323 -17.15 -8.98 4.24
CA PRO A 323 -17.74 -10.31 4.20
C PRO A 323 -18.64 -10.52 2.95
N PRO A 324 -19.05 -11.76 2.65
CA PRO A 324 -20.07 -12.05 1.65
C PRO A 324 -21.36 -11.21 1.80
N LYS A 325 -22.14 -11.09 0.72
CA LYS A 325 -23.40 -10.32 0.72
C LYS A 325 -24.35 -10.82 1.82
N ASN A 326 -25.07 -9.89 2.46
CA ASN A 326 -26.04 -10.10 3.55
C ASN A 326 -25.45 -10.36 4.95
N GLU A 327 -24.16 -10.10 5.15
CA GLU A 327 -23.52 -10.12 6.46
C GLU A 327 -23.36 -8.71 7.07
N GLN A 328 -22.73 -8.64 8.24
CA GLN A 328 -22.35 -7.38 8.89
C GLN A 328 -21.47 -6.50 7.97
N GLY A 329 -21.31 -5.22 8.31
CA GLY A 329 -20.42 -4.33 7.58
C GLY A 329 -18.96 -4.82 7.55
N SER A 330 -18.13 -4.18 6.73
CA SER A 330 -16.71 -4.56 6.64
C SER A 330 -15.99 -4.30 7.96
N ARG A 331 -14.92 -5.06 8.20
CA ARG A 331 -14.04 -4.91 9.36
C ARG A 331 -12.59 -4.77 8.94
N ILE A 332 -11.78 -4.18 9.79
CA ILE A 332 -10.33 -4.11 9.62
C ILE A 332 -9.71 -5.27 10.36
N LEU A 333 -8.85 -6.03 9.70
CA LEU A 333 -8.01 -7.05 10.32
C LEU A 333 -6.58 -6.53 10.52
N VAL A 334 -5.95 -6.96 11.60
CA VAL A 334 -4.56 -6.67 11.95
C VAL A 334 -3.81 -7.99 12.02
N PHE A 335 -2.87 -8.19 11.10
CA PHE A 335 -2.05 -9.39 11.00
C PHE A 335 -0.72 -9.14 11.70
N PRO A 336 -0.34 -9.90 12.74
CA PRO A 336 0.96 -9.74 13.39
C PRO A 336 2.09 -10.06 12.40
N VAL A 337 3.19 -9.32 12.49
CA VAL A 337 4.42 -9.62 11.73
C VAL A 337 5.55 -9.82 12.73
N ASN A 338 6.23 -10.98 12.64
CA ASN A 338 7.32 -11.35 13.52
C ASN A 338 8.62 -11.52 12.73
N ASN A 339 9.71 -10.94 13.20
CA ASN A 339 11.05 -11.13 12.63
C ASN A 339 11.17 -10.76 11.13
N PHE A 340 10.35 -9.84 10.65
CA PHE A 340 10.52 -9.31 9.29
C PHE A 340 11.71 -8.36 9.26
N SER A 341 12.84 -8.85 8.75
CA SER A 341 13.88 -7.99 8.21
C SER A 341 13.68 -7.95 6.71
N ALA A 342 13.40 -6.76 6.15
CA ALA A 342 13.68 -6.58 4.73
C ALA A 342 15.15 -6.99 4.52
N ALA A 343 15.40 -7.89 3.57
CA ALA A 343 16.76 -8.35 3.31
C ALA A 343 17.64 -7.12 3.00
N ARG A 344 18.80 -7.05 3.66
CA ARG A 344 19.78 -5.97 3.48
C ARG A 344 20.42 -6.00 2.11
#